data_AF-A0A948YVH4-F1
#
_entry.id   AF-A0A948YVH4-F1
#
_cell.length_a   1.000
_cell.length_b   1.000
_cell.length_c   1.000
_cell.angle_alpha   90.00
_cell.angle_beta   90.00
_cell.angle_gamma   90.00
#
_symmetry.space_group_name_H-M   'P 1'
#
loop_
_entity.id
_entity.type
_entity.pdbx_description
1 polymer ?
#
loop_
_entity_poly.entity_id
_entity_poly.type
_entity_poly.pdbx_seq_one_letter_code
_entity_poly.pdbx_strand_id
1 'polypeptide(L)'
;MEKTPLKNLLGCLPKAIARNLFIGAGALILGIMLGGPKIYISLPAAITTFCLLLVLYIAITWWSIGALARSGQNGALVTSGPYALTRNPMYAGIIFILNPALGILFRSWLLVLAVIPIYFSWRQCVRGEETGALAAKFGQAHLDYMKSTARFFPNLRLVHPILFYGAAGLLIFLASFIFLNSSALYLRWVAWEASGEITYDKPGKINSGFASNVSQPAGQSASYNPGPNAIFISQLNVRAPLVNSAGPSQNEINMALNQGVVLYPGSALPGQAGEVFLTGHSSVFPWNKTEYGQVFTMLDELEAGDTVSLVYNNQQYDYQIIGKEILSPNQVKISATDEPRLALMTCWPIGTALKRLVVYGELIR
;
A
#
# COMPACT_ATOMS: atom_id res chain seq x y z
N MET A 1 2.10 -6.55 -59.94
CA MET A 1 1.86 -6.25 -58.51
C MET A 1 3.14 -5.65 -57.96
N GLU A 2 3.23 -4.32 -57.99
CA GLU A 2 4.39 -3.59 -57.50
C GLU A 2 4.43 -3.73 -55.97
N LYS A 3 5.54 -4.25 -55.42
CA LYS A 3 5.70 -4.43 -53.97
C LYS A 3 5.74 -3.05 -53.33
N THR A 4 4.61 -2.60 -52.80
CA THR A 4 4.57 -1.40 -51.95
C THR A 4 5.58 -1.62 -50.83
N PRO A 5 6.65 -0.81 -50.73
CA PRO A 5 7.70 -1.06 -49.75
C PRO A 5 7.08 -1.05 -48.35
N LEU A 6 7.45 -2.00 -47.48
CA LEU A 6 6.91 -2.19 -46.12
C LEU A 6 6.80 -0.88 -45.31
N LYS A 7 7.67 0.08 -45.61
CA LYS A 7 7.72 1.45 -45.08
C LYS A 7 6.44 2.28 -45.36
N ASN A 8 5.75 2.02 -46.47
CA ASN A 8 4.50 2.68 -46.84
C ASN A 8 3.27 2.09 -46.13
N LEU A 9 3.37 0.86 -45.59
CA LEU A 9 2.28 0.19 -44.87
C LEU A 9 2.33 0.45 -43.36
N LEU A 10 3.54 0.47 -42.79
CA LEU A 10 3.74 0.58 -41.34
C LEU A 10 4.08 2.00 -40.86
N GLY A 11 4.28 2.96 -41.77
CA GLY A 11 4.49 4.37 -41.44
C GLY A 11 5.65 4.58 -40.46
N CYS A 12 5.41 5.35 -39.40
CA CYS A 12 6.41 5.66 -38.39
C CYS A 12 6.54 4.56 -37.29
N LEU A 13 5.64 3.56 -37.29
CA LEU A 13 5.50 2.56 -36.22
C LEU A 13 6.79 1.79 -35.88
N PRO A 14 7.57 1.24 -36.85
CA PRO A 14 8.76 0.45 -36.51
C PRO A 14 9.82 1.28 -35.77
N LYS A 15 10.01 2.53 -36.19
CA LYS A 15 10.96 3.46 -35.56
C LYS A 15 10.49 3.87 -34.16
N ALA A 16 9.19 4.10 -33.99
CA ALA A 16 8.61 4.43 -32.70
C ALA A 16 8.76 3.26 -31.71
N ILE A 17 8.44 2.03 -32.13
CA ILE A 17 8.59 0.82 -31.31
C ILE A 17 10.04 0.60 -30.89
N ALA A 18 11.00 0.72 -31.82
CA ALA A 18 12.42 0.53 -31.50
C ALA A 18 12.89 1.51 -30.42
N ARG A 19 12.51 2.80 -30.52
CA ARG A 19 12.82 3.81 -29.50
C ARG A 19 12.09 3.54 -28.19
N ASN A 20 10.83 3.10 -28.25
CA ASN A 20 10.03 2.72 -27.09
C ASN A 20 10.71 1.61 -26.28
N LEU A 21 11.13 0.55 -26.97
CA LEU A 21 11.83 -0.58 -26.35
C LEU A 21 13.17 -0.14 -25.77
N PHE A 22 13.93 0.70 -26.46
CA PHE A 22 15.19 1.23 -25.95
C PHE A 22 15.01 2.04 -24.65
N ILE A 23 14.03 2.96 -24.63
CA ILE A 23 13.73 3.78 -23.44
C ILE A 23 13.23 2.89 -22.30
N GLY A 24 12.32 1.95 -22.58
CA GLY A 24 11.78 1.03 -21.58
C GLY A 24 12.84 0.09 -20.99
N ALA A 25 13.70 -0.48 -21.83
CA ALA A 25 14.82 -1.30 -21.39
C ALA A 25 15.81 -0.50 -20.53
N GLY A 26 16.14 0.73 -20.95
CA GLY A 26 16.98 1.63 -20.16
C GLY A 26 16.37 1.93 -18.78
N ALA A 27 15.07 2.23 -18.72
CA ALA A 27 14.35 2.46 -17.46
C ALA A 27 14.33 1.21 -16.56
N LEU A 28 14.14 0.03 -17.14
CA LEU A 28 14.16 -1.23 -16.39
C LEU A 28 15.56 -1.53 -15.83
N ILE A 29 16.60 -1.45 -16.67
CA ILE A 29 17.99 -1.68 -16.27
C ILE A 29 18.39 -0.69 -15.17
N LEU A 30 18.11 0.61 -15.36
CA LEU A 30 18.40 1.64 -14.37
C LEU A 30 17.66 1.37 -13.05
N GLY A 31 16.41 0.90 -13.12
CA GLY A 31 15.63 0.53 -11.94
C GLY A 31 16.23 -0.65 -11.18
N ILE A 32 16.77 -1.65 -11.91
CA ILE A 32 17.46 -2.81 -11.32
C ILE A 32 18.80 -2.38 -10.70
N MET A 33 19.59 -1.57 -11.40
CA MET A 33 20.93 -1.16 -10.96
C MET A 33 20.90 -0.20 -9.76
N LEU A 34 19.98 0.77 -9.75
CA LEU A 34 19.92 1.81 -8.71
C LEU A 34 18.90 1.51 -7.60
N GLY A 35 18.20 0.37 -7.67
CA GLY A 35 17.15 0.04 -6.70
C GLY A 35 16.01 1.07 -6.69
N GLY A 36 15.62 1.57 -7.86
CA GLY A 36 14.65 2.67 -8.04
C GLY A 36 13.27 2.43 -7.40
N PRO A 37 12.40 3.45 -7.39
CA PRO A 37 11.13 3.40 -6.64
C PRO A 37 10.26 2.22 -7.09
N LYS A 38 9.93 1.36 -6.13
CA LYS A 38 9.12 0.14 -6.35
C LYS A 38 7.65 0.41 -6.12
N ILE A 39 6.80 -0.28 -6.86
CA ILE A 39 5.36 -0.31 -6.64
C ILE A 39 5.06 -1.43 -5.65
N TYR A 40 4.58 -1.07 -4.45
CA TYR A 40 4.29 -2.02 -3.39
C TYR A 40 2.91 -2.66 -3.56
N ILE A 41 2.80 -3.58 -4.52
CA ILE A 41 1.61 -4.41 -4.76
C ILE A 41 2.00 -5.89 -4.81
N SER A 42 1.04 -6.76 -4.47
CA SER A 42 1.22 -8.21 -4.59
C SER A 42 1.39 -8.63 -6.07
N LEU A 43 2.11 -9.72 -6.32
CA LEU A 43 2.28 -10.23 -7.68
C LEU A 43 0.93 -10.58 -8.35
N PRO A 44 -0.04 -11.22 -7.67
CA PRO A 44 -1.37 -11.43 -8.25
C PRO A 44 -2.11 -10.14 -8.62
N ALA A 45 -2.02 -9.10 -7.78
CA ALA A 45 -2.63 -7.81 -8.06
C ALA A 45 -1.98 -7.11 -9.27
N ALA A 46 -0.65 -7.20 -9.39
CA ALA A 46 0.09 -6.69 -10.54
C ALA A 46 -0.31 -7.37 -11.85
N ILE A 47 -0.37 -8.71 -11.85
CA ILE A 47 -0.80 -9.52 -13.01
C ILE A 47 -2.25 -9.19 -13.39
N THR A 48 -3.15 -9.16 -12.40
CA THR A 48 -4.56 -8.85 -12.64
C THR A 48 -4.73 -7.47 -13.27
N THR A 49 -4.07 -6.45 -12.70
CA THR A 49 -4.12 -5.08 -13.23
C THR A 49 -3.54 -5.01 -14.65
N PHE A 50 -2.41 -5.67 -14.89
CA PHE A 50 -1.81 -5.76 -16.22
C PHE A 50 -2.77 -6.40 -17.23
N CYS A 51 -3.40 -7.53 -16.89
CA CYS A 51 -4.34 -8.22 -17.77
C CYS A 51 -5.56 -7.35 -18.10
N LEU A 52 -6.13 -6.64 -17.11
CA LEU A 52 -7.25 -5.72 -17.34
C LEU A 52 -6.87 -4.59 -18.30
N LEU A 53 -5.71 -3.97 -18.11
CA LEU A 53 -5.21 -2.91 -18.99
C LEU A 53 -4.84 -3.45 -20.39
N LEU A 54 -4.33 -4.68 -20.48
CA LEU A 54 -4.02 -5.35 -21.74
C LEU A 54 -5.31 -5.62 -22.54
N VAL A 55 -6.37 -6.10 -21.88
CA VAL A 55 -7.69 -6.31 -22.50
C VAL A 55 -8.24 -4.98 -23.02
N LEU A 56 -8.16 -3.90 -22.23
CA LEU A 56 -8.58 -2.57 -22.65
C LEU A 56 -7.78 -2.07 -23.88
N TYR A 57 -6.46 -2.25 -23.86
CA TYR A 57 -5.59 -1.92 -24.99
C TYR A 57 -5.97 -2.70 -26.25
N ILE A 58 -6.20 -4.02 -26.13
CA ILE A 58 -6.61 -4.88 -27.24
C ILE A 58 -7.97 -4.42 -27.78
N ALA A 59 -8.94 -4.12 -26.91
CA ALA A 59 -10.26 -3.64 -27.30
C ALA A 59 -10.20 -2.34 -28.11
N ILE A 60 -9.42 -1.35 -27.66
CA ILE A 60 -9.21 -0.08 -28.38
C ILE A 60 -8.52 -0.34 -29.74
N THR A 61 -7.54 -1.24 -29.75
CA THR A 61 -6.81 -1.61 -30.97
C THR A 61 -7.74 -2.30 -31.98
N TRP A 62 -8.56 -3.25 -31.54
CA TRP A 62 -9.55 -3.94 -32.37
C TRP A 62 -10.59 -2.97 -32.92
N TRP A 63 -11.10 -2.06 -32.08
CA TRP A 63 -12.03 -1.02 -32.52
C TRP A 63 -11.42 -0.11 -33.59
N SER A 64 -10.15 0.26 -33.42
CA SER A 64 -9.39 1.09 -34.38
C SER A 64 -9.16 0.38 -35.70
N ILE A 65 -8.73 -0.89 -35.66
CA ILE A 65 -8.56 -1.72 -36.86
C ILE A 65 -9.90 -1.90 -37.59
N GLY A 66 -10.98 -2.18 -36.87
CA GLY A 66 -12.31 -2.30 -37.47
C GLY A 66 -12.84 -1.01 -38.08
N ALA A 67 -12.48 0.16 -37.53
CA ALA A 67 -12.79 1.46 -38.13
C ALA A 67 -11.97 1.70 -39.42
N LEU A 68 -10.68 1.38 -39.40
CA LEU A 68 -9.81 1.44 -40.58
C LEU A 68 -10.26 0.49 -41.69
N ALA A 69 -10.60 -0.77 -41.36
CA ALA A 69 -10.99 -1.77 -42.34
C ALA A 69 -12.29 -1.39 -43.08
N ARG A 70 -13.27 -0.82 -42.38
CA ARG A 70 -14.54 -0.36 -42.97
C ARG A 70 -14.35 0.84 -43.91
N SER A 71 -13.53 1.81 -43.51
CA SER A 71 -13.30 3.03 -44.32
C SER A 71 -12.23 2.86 -45.39
N GLY A 72 -11.30 1.91 -45.20
CA GLY A 72 -10.20 1.60 -46.10
C GLY A 72 -10.66 1.07 -47.46
N GLN A 73 -11.89 0.53 -47.55
CA GLN A 73 -12.49 0.15 -48.83
C GLN A 73 -12.74 1.33 -49.77
N ASN A 74 -12.90 2.54 -49.22
CA ASN A 74 -13.24 3.74 -49.99
C ASN A 74 -12.03 4.66 -50.23
N GLY A 75 -10.84 4.29 -49.74
CA GLY A 75 -9.62 5.13 -49.84
C GLY A 75 -9.69 6.47 -49.10
N ALA A 76 -10.78 6.76 -48.39
CA ALA A 76 -11.04 8.01 -47.69
C ALA A 76 -10.35 8.07 -46.32
N LEU A 77 -10.11 9.30 -45.84
CA LEU A 77 -9.58 9.55 -44.50
C LEU A 77 -10.59 9.10 -43.42
N VAL A 78 -10.12 8.32 -42.45
CA VAL A 78 -10.96 7.80 -41.36
C VAL A 78 -11.02 8.80 -40.21
N THR A 79 -12.20 9.33 -39.92
CA THR A 79 -12.41 10.33 -38.85
C THR A 79 -13.50 9.93 -37.84
N SER A 80 -14.11 8.76 -38.00
CA SER A 80 -15.20 8.26 -37.15
C SER A 80 -14.76 7.20 -36.14
N GLY A 81 -15.61 6.93 -35.14
CA GLY A 81 -15.31 5.92 -34.11
C GLY A 81 -14.15 6.37 -33.20
N PRO A 82 -13.12 5.54 -32.98
CA PRO A 82 -12.01 5.91 -32.10
C PRO A 82 -11.20 7.10 -32.66
N TYR A 83 -11.20 7.25 -33.98
CA TYR A 83 -10.57 8.36 -34.69
C TYR A 83 -11.29 9.71 -34.46
N ALA A 84 -12.57 9.70 -34.09
CA ALA A 84 -13.25 10.94 -33.69
C ALA A 84 -12.73 11.48 -32.35
N LEU A 85 -12.32 10.58 -31.45
CA LEU A 85 -11.83 10.94 -30.11
C LEU A 85 -10.36 11.39 -30.15
N THR A 86 -9.52 10.67 -30.89
CA THR A 86 -8.09 10.94 -31.01
C THR A 86 -7.59 10.50 -32.39
N ARG A 87 -6.65 11.23 -32.98
CA ARG A 87 -6.16 10.91 -34.32
C ARG A 87 -5.39 9.61 -34.41
N ASN A 88 -4.77 9.20 -33.30
CA ASN A 88 -3.90 8.03 -33.25
C ASN A 88 -4.29 7.12 -32.06
N PRO A 89 -5.48 6.48 -32.09
CA PRO A 89 -6.01 5.72 -30.95
C PRO A 89 -5.15 4.51 -30.57
N MET A 90 -4.61 3.79 -31.57
CA MET A 90 -3.70 2.67 -31.33
C MET A 90 -2.40 3.12 -30.65
N TYR A 91 -1.80 4.22 -31.13
CA TYR A 91 -0.58 4.75 -30.54
C TYR A 91 -0.82 5.31 -29.14
N ALA A 92 -1.96 5.98 -28.93
CA ALA A 92 -2.39 6.43 -27.61
C ALA A 92 -2.56 5.26 -26.63
N GLY A 93 -3.12 4.13 -27.09
CA GLY A 93 -3.21 2.90 -26.31
C GLY A 93 -1.84 2.34 -25.92
N ILE A 94 -0.87 2.31 -26.84
CA ILE A 94 0.51 1.88 -26.52
C ILE A 94 1.13 2.80 -25.46
N ILE A 95 1.05 4.12 -25.68
CA ILE A 95 1.70 5.12 -24.81
C ILE A 95 1.05 5.11 -23.42
N PHE A 96 -0.27 5.25 -23.33
CA PHE A 96 -0.95 5.54 -22.06
C PHE A 96 -1.57 4.32 -21.37
N ILE A 97 -1.64 3.16 -22.02
CA ILE A 97 -2.21 1.95 -21.42
C ILE A 97 -1.15 0.86 -21.32
N LEU A 98 -0.57 0.43 -22.45
CA LEU A 98 0.34 -0.72 -22.47
C LEU A 98 1.65 -0.44 -21.71
N ASN A 99 2.30 0.70 -21.93
CA ASN A 99 3.56 1.02 -21.24
C ASN A 99 3.39 1.15 -19.71
N PRO A 100 2.39 1.90 -19.18
CA PRO A 100 2.12 1.90 -17.74
C PRO A 100 1.75 0.52 -17.19
N ALA A 101 0.98 -0.29 -17.95
CA ALA A 101 0.64 -1.65 -17.55
C ALA A 101 1.89 -2.52 -17.38
N LEU A 102 2.88 -2.42 -18.27
CA LEU A 102 4.17 -3.08 -18.12
C LEU A 102 4.91 -2.59 -16.87
N GLY A 103 4.90 -1.28 -16.59
CA GLY A 103 5.48 -0.73 -15.36
C GLY A 103 4.85 -1.32 -14.09
N ILE A 104 3.53 -1.52 -14.10
CA ILE A 104 2.79 -2.18 -13.00
C ILE A 104 3.16 -3.66 -12.89
N LEU A 105 3.22 -4.38 -14.01
CA LEU A 105 3.62 -5.80 -14.05
C LEU A 105 5.01 -6.02 -13.45
N PHE A 106 5.98 -5.17 -13.83
CA PHE A 106 7.34 -5.19 -13.29
C PHE A 106 7.49 -4.47 -11.94
N ARG A 107 6.39 -3.92 -11.39
CA ARG A 107 6.34 -3.19 -10.11
C ARG A 107 7.39 -2.07 -10.02
N SER A 108 7.57 -1.34 -11.11
CA SER A 108 8.60 -0.30 -11.26
C SER A 108 8.00 1.06 -11.63
N TRP A 109 8.08 2.02 -10.71
CA TRP A 109 7.66 3.40 -10.99
C TRP A 109 8.51 4.03 -12.09
N LEU A 110 9.79 3.66 -12.20
CA LEU A 110 10.66 4.18 -13.25
C LEU A 110 10.20 3.75 -14.65
N LEU A 111 9.69 2.53 -14.81
CA LEU A 111 9.05 2.09 -16.05
C LEU A 111 7.73 2.82 -16.30
N VAL A 112 6.93 3.09 -15.27
CA VAL A 112 5.71 3.92 -15.42
C VAL A 112 6.08 5.33 -15.89
N LEU A 113 7.08 5.96 -15.26
CA LEU A 113 7.55 7.30 -15.61
C LEU A 113 8.26 7.35 -16.98
N ALA A 114 8.78 6.23 -17.48
CA ALA A 114 9.32 6.13 -18.83
C ALA A 114 8.28 6.48 -19.91
N VAL A 115 6.98 6.47 -19.58
CA VAL A 115 5.92 6.98 -20.46
C VAL A 115 6.15 8.41 -20.93
N ILE A 116 6.81 9.25 -20.11
CA ILE A 116 7.06 10.66 -20.43
C ILE A 116 8.03 10.79 -21.62
N PRO A 117 9.28 10.27 -21.55
CA PRO A 117 10.18 10.31 -22.71
C PRO A 117 9.65 9.49 -23.90
N ILE A 118 8.94 8.39 -23.64
CA ILE A 118 8.23 7.62 -24.68
C ILE A 118 7.22 8.52 -25.42
N TYR A 119 6.37 9.25 -24.71
CA TYR A 119 5.38 10.15 -25.29
C TYR A 119 6.02 11.18 -26.23
N PHE A 120 7.12 11.83 -25.80
CA PHE A 120 7.81 12.79 -26.65
C PHE A 120 8.43 12.15 -27.91
N SER A 121 9.01 10.95 -27.77
CA SER A 121 9.55 10.17 -28.88
C SER A 121 8.48 9.81 -29.91
N TRP A 122 7.34 9.28 -29.45
CA TRP A 122 6.19 8.97 -30.31
C TRP A 122 5.60 10.23 -30.94
N ARG A 123 5.48 11.33 -30.18
CA ARG A 123 4.97 12.61 -30.67
C ARG A 123 5.79 13.17 -31.82
N GLN A 124 7.12 13.06 -31.76
CA GLN A 124 7.99 13.50 -32.83
C GLN A 124 7.79 12.64 -34.08
N CYS A 125 7.75 11.31 -33.92
CA CYS A 125 7.56 10.35 -35.00
C CYS A 125 6.22 10.58 -35.74
N VAL A 126 5.12 10.60 -34.99
CA VAL A 126 3.77 10.78 -35.52
C VAL A 126 3.59 12.14 -36.15
N ARG A 127 4.16 13.20 -35.57
CA ARG A 127 4.11 14.53 -36.20
C ARG A 127 4.72 14.52 -37.60
N GLY A 128 5.86 13.84 -37.79
CA GLY A 128 6.51 13.72 -39.10
C GLY A 128 5.65 12.96 -40.12
N GLU A 129 4.94 11.93 -39.68
CA GLU A 129 4.01 11.16 -40.52
C GLU A 129 2.76 11.99 -40.89
N GLU A 130 2.16 12.70 -39.91
CA GLU A 130 0.99 13.56 -40.09
C GLU A 130 1.28 14.71 -41.07
N THR A 131 2.38 15.43 -40.90
CA THR A 131 2.71 16.58 -41.75
C THR A 131 3.36 16.19 -43.08
N GLY A 132 3.82 14.95 -43.21
CA GLY A 132 4.48 14.44 -44.42
C GLY A 132 3.54 13.54 -45.23
N ALA A 133 3.56 12.24 -44.93
CA ALA A 133 2.87 11.22 -45.71
C ALA A 133 1.34 11.39 -45.73
N LEU A 134 0.73 11.68 -44.57
CA LEU A 134 -0.72 11.81 -44.47
C LEU A 134 -1.23 13.12 -45.09
N ALA A 135 -0.52 14.23 -44.86
CA ALA A 135 -0.83 15.49 -45.53
C ALA A 135 -0.70 15.38 -47.06
N ALA A 136 0.34 14.71 -47.57
CA ALA A 136 0.50 14.47 -49.01
C ALA A 136 -0.60 13.55 -49.59
N LYS A 137 -1.04 12.55 -48.83
CA LYS A 137 -2.03 11.57 -49.29
C LYS A 137 -3.47 12.11 -49.27
N PHE A 138 -3.84 12.89 -48.24
CA PHE A 138 -5.23 13.26 -47.97
C PHE A 138 -5.50 14.77 -48.06
N GLY A 139 -4.47 15.60 -48.24
CA GLY A 139 -4.59 17.03 -48.48
C GLY A 139 -5.40 17.77 -47.42
N GLN A 140 -6.31 18.63 -47.88
CA GLN A 140 -7.09 19.53 -47.04
C GLN A 140 -7.98 18.79 -46.02
N ALA A 141 -8.55 17.64 -46.39
CA ALA A 141 -9.38 16.85 -45.49
C ALA A 141 -8.62 16.42 -44.22
N HIS A 142 -7.34 16.08 -44.35
CA HIS A 142 -6.49 15.77 -43.20
C HIS A 142 -6.14 17.01 -42.37
N LEU A 143 -5.84 18.14 -43.03
CA LEU A 143 -5.54 19.38 -42.33
C LEU A 143 -6.73 19.88 -41.49
N ASP A 144 -7.96 19.74 -41.97
CA ASP A 144 -9.15 20.12 -41.23
C ASP A 144 -9.42 19.18 -40.06
N TYR A 145 -9.24 17.87 -40.27
CA TYR A 145 -9.30 16.88 -39.20
C TYR A 145 -8.28 17.13 -38.08
N MET A 146 -7.07 17.60 -38.42
CA MET A 146 -6.04 17.95 -37.43
C MET A 146 -6.45 19.11 -36.50
N LYS A 147 -7.35 19.99 -36.94
CA LYS A 147 -7.84 21.14 -36.15
C LYS A 147 -8.89 20.72 -35.13
N SER A 148 -9.77 19.78 -35.48
CA SER A 148 -10.88 19.34 -34.62
C SER A 148 -10.50 18.24 -33.63
N THR A 149 -9.47 17.44 -33.95
CA THR A 149 -9.15 16.22 -33.21
C THR A 149 -7.73 16.25 -32.65
N ALA A 150 -7.59 15.92 -31.37
CA ALA A 150 -6.29 15.87 -30.71
C ALA A 150 -5.44 14.67 -31.18
N ARG A 151 -4.11 14.81 -31.17
CA ARG A 151 -3.20 13.78 -31.71
C ARG A 151 -3.26 12.45 -30.93
N PHE A 152 -3.26 12.52 -29.60
CA PHE A 152 -3.19 11.34 -28.73
C PHE A 152 -4.23 11.36 -27.61
N PHE A 153 -4.39 12.48 -26.89
CA PHE A 153 -5.36 12.57 -25.80
C PHE A 153 -6.79 12.61 -26.35
N PRO A 154 -7.68 11.68 -25.93
CA PRO A 154 -9.03 11.63 -26.45
C PRO A 154 -9.84 12.87 -26.03
N ASN A 155 -10.60 13.45 -26.95
CA ASN A 155 -11.56 14.49 -26.63
C ASN A 155 -12.79 13.88 -25.95
N LEU A 156 -12.73 13.76 -24.63
CA LEU A 156 -13.78 13.12 -23.83
C LEU A 156 -15.10 13.91 -23.80
N ARG A 157 -15.12 15.17 -24.28
CA ARG A 157 -16.38 15.93 -24.46
C ARG A 157 -17.30 15.32 -25.51
N LEU A 158 -16.76 14.48 -26.39
CA LEU A 158 -17.53 13.75 -27.40
C LEU A 158 -18.14 12.45 -26.84
N VAL A 159 -17.74 12.03 -25.63
CA VAL A 159 -18.34 10.89 -24.95
C VAL A 159 -19.69 11.31 -24.37
N HIS A 160 -20.66 10.40 -24.39
CA HIS A 160 -22.00 10.68 -23.88
C HIS A 160 -21.95 11.24 -22.43
N PRO A 161 -22.58 12.38 -22.12
CA PRO A 161 -22.43 13.06 -20.83
C PRO A 161 -22.69 12.16 -19.61
N ILE A 162 -23.73 11.32 -19.68
CA ILE A 162 -24.07 10.37 -18.60
C ILE A 162 -22.91 9.39 -18.32
N LEU A 163 -22.28 8.85 -19.37
CA LEU A 163 -21.15 7.94 -19.22
C LEU A 163 -19.92 8.66 -18.68
N PHE A 164 -19.66 9.86 -19.18
CA PHE A 164 -18.53 10.68 -18.74
C PHE A 164 -18.66 11.07 -17.26
N TYR A 165 -19.77 11.72 -16.88
CA TYR A 165 -19.99 12.17 -15.51
C TYR A 165 -20.24 11.00 -14.54
N GLY A 166 -20.89 9.93 -14.99
CA GLY A 166 -21.06 8.72 -14.20
C GLY A 166 -19.72 8.04 -13.87
N ALA A 167 -18.85 7.86 -14.87
CA ALA A 167 -17.52 7.28 -14.65
C ALA A 167 -16.61 8.20 -13.81
N ALA A 168 -16.62 9.51 -14.09
CA ALA A 168 -15.85 10.48 -13.30
C ALA A 168 -16.33 10.53 -11.84
N GLY A 169 -17.65 10.54 -11.62
CA GLY A 169 -18.26 10.48 -10.29
C GLY A 169 -17.88 9.21 -9.54
N LEU A 170 -17.93 8.05 -10.20
CA LEU A 170 -17.52 6.77 -9.61
C LEU A 170 -16.03 6.77 -9.24
N LEU A 171 -15.15 7.27 -10.12
CA LEU A 171 -13.72 7.35 -9.84
C LEU A 171 -13.40 8.27 -8.67
N ILE A 172 -14.06 9.43 -8.60
CA ILE A 172 -13.94 10.36 -7.47
C ILE A 172 -14.44 9.68 -6.19
N PHE A 173 -15.61 9.05 -6.23
CA PHE A 173 -16.15 8.30 -5.10
C PHE A 173 -15.18 7.22 -4.61
N LEU A 174 -14.65 6.39 -5.50
CA LEU A 174 -13.69 5.33 -5.15
C LEU A 174 -12.40 5.92 -4.57
N ALA A 175 -11.86 6.99 -5.16
CA ALA A 175 -10.68 7.66 -4.64
C ALA A 175 -10.92 8.26 -3.24
N SER A 176 -12.05 8.95 -3.05
CA SER A 176 -12.45 9.50 -1.75
C SER A 176 -12.71 8.40 -0.72
N PHE A 177 -13.36 7.31 -1.12
CA PHE A 177 -13.61 6.16 -0.24
C PHE A 177 -12.30 5.53 0.22
N ILE A 178 -11.37 5.25 -0.70
CA ILE A 178 -10.06 4.69 -0.36
C ILE A 178 -9.27 5.66 0.54
N PHE A 179 -9.30 6.96 0.26
CA PHE A 179 -8.60 7.96 1.06
C PHE A 179 -9.16 8.06 2.49
N LEU A 180 -10.47 8.22 2.63
CA LEU A 180 -11.15 8.34 3.92
C LEU A 180 -11.04 7.06 4.76
N ASN A 181 -10.95 5.89 4.11
CA ASN A 181 -10.82 4.59 4.77
C ASN A 181 -9.39 4.03 4.73
N SER A 182 -8.39 4.85 4.40
CA SER A 182 -7.01 4.38 4.18
C SER A 182 -6.38 3.78 5.44
N SER A 183 -6.72 4.26 6.63
CA SER A 183 -6.29 3.69 7.92
C SER A 183 -6.87 2.29 8.17
N ALA A 184 -8.14 2.07 7.81
CA ALA A 184 -8.82 0.78 7.95
C ALA A 184 -8.35 -0.24 6.90
N LEU A 185 -8.15 0.19 5.64
CA LEU A 185 -7.67 -0.65 4.55
C LEU A 185 -6.22 -1.13 4.74
N TYR A 186 -5.43 -0.41 5.55
CA TYR A 186 -4.03 -0.73 5.83
C TYR A 186 -3.84 -1.96 6.73
N LEU A 187 -4.83 -2.33 7.56
CA LEU A 187 -4.70 -3.39 8.58
C LEU A 187 -4.93 -4.83 8.11
N ARG A 188 -4.93 -5.10 6.79
CA ARG A 188 -5.25 -6.39 6.15
C ARG A 188 -6.68 -6.89 6.44
N TRP A 189 -7.50 -6.80 5.38
CA TRP A 189 -8.84 -7.37 5.20
C TRP A 189 -9.79 -7.13 6.39
N VAL A 190 -10.45 -5.97 6.36
CA VAL A 190 -11.67 -5.75 7.13
C VAL A 190 -12.82 -6.44 6.40
N ALA A 191 -13.48 -7.39 7.06
CA ALA A 191 -14.75 -7.93 6.63
C ALA A 191 -15.87 -7.29 7.44
N TRP A 192 -16.96 -6.92 6.78
CA TRP A 192 -18.17 -6.43 7.42
C TRP A 192 -19.12 -7.61 7.58
N GLU A 193 -19.26 -8.15 8.79
CA GLU A 193 -20.30 -9.14 9.05
C GLU A 193 -21.68 -8.47 9.05
N ALA A 194 -22.72 -9.23 8.75
CA ALA A 194 -24.09 -8.72 8.61
C ALA A 194 -24.62 -8.02 9.88
N SER A 195 -23.94 -8.17 11.02
CA SER A 195 -24.19 -7.51 12.31
C SER A 195 -23.67 -6.07 12.41
N GLY A 196 -22.80 -5.61 11.51
CA GLY A 196 -22.18 -4.28 11.60
C GLY A 196 -20.90 -4.22 12.44
N GLU A 197 -20.40 -5.35 12.90
CA GLU A 197 -19.12 -5.43 13.60
C GLU A 197 -17.95 -5.53 12.63
N ILE A 198 -16.90 -4.75 12.92
CA ILE A 198 -15.67 -4.72 12.15
C ILE A 198 -14.79 -5.86 12.63
N THR A 199 -14.56 -6.87 11.80
CA THR A 199 -13.63 -7.97 12.09
C THR A 199 -12.36 -7.81 11.25
N TYR A 200 -11.20 -8.02 11.87
CA TYR A 200 -9.90 -7.91 11.22
C TYR A 200 -9.37 -9.30 10.87
N ASP A 201 -8.78 -9.44 9.68
CA ASP A 201 -8.16 -10.68 9.25
C ASP A 201 -6.94 -10.96 10.13
N LYS A 202 -7.08 -11.96 11.01
CA LYS A 202 -6.07 -12.35 12.01
C LYS A 202 -4.75 -12.62 11.27
N PRO A 203 -3.61 -11.98 11.62
CA PRO A 203 -2.33 -12.46 11.12
C PRO A 203 -2.22 -13.92 11.53
N GLY A 204 -2.18 -14.82 10.54
CA GLY A 204 -2.08 -16.26 10.80
C GLY A 204 -0.97 -16.50 11.81
N LYS A 205 -1.23 -17.35 12.81
CA LYS A 205 -0.23 -17.78 13.81
C LYS A 205 1.08 -17.97 13.07
N ILE A 206 2.02 -17.05 13.26
CA ILE A 206 3.34 -17.24 12.71
C ILE A 206 3.83 -18.45 13.48
N ASN A 207 3.99 -19.58 12.78
CA ASN A 207 4.74 -20.70 13.32
C ASN A 207 6.19 -20.22 13.44
N SER A 208 6.48 -19.39 14.44
CA SER A 208 7.80 -19.28 15.00
C SER A 208 8.04 -20.62 15.67
N GLY A 209 8.64 -21.54 14.91
CA GLY A 209 9.22 -22.77 15.42
C GLY A 209 10.31 -22.42 16.43
N PHE A 210 9.90 -22.10 17.64
CA PHE A 210 10.67 -22.23 18.87
C PHE A 210 9.79 -23.06 19.81
N ALA A 211 9.54 -24.29 19.37
CA ALA A 211 9.14 -25.34 20.28
C ALA A 211 10.28 -25.55 21.29
N SER A 212 10.01 -25.15 22.53
CA SER A 212 10.05 -26.06 23.67
C SER A 212 11.10 -27.17 23.56
N ASN A 213 12.37 -26.85 23.76
CA ASN A 213 13.40 -27.82 24.15
C ASN A 213 14.42 -27.11 25.04
N VAL A 214 13.99 -26.76 26.25
CA VAL A 214 14.91 -26.58 27.38
C VAL A 214 14.58 -27.69 28.38
N SER A 215 14.93 -28.92 28.01
CA SER A 215 15.33 -29.90 29.02
C SER A 215 16.68 -29.44 29.56
N GLN A 216 16.70 -28.85 30.76
CA GLN A 216 17.94 -28.51 31.46
C GLN A 216 18.72 -29.80 31.79
N PRO A 217 20.00 -29.93 31.39
CA PRO A 217 20.91 -30.82 32.06
C PRO A 217 21.29 -30.18 33.40
N ALA A 218 21.07 -30.91 34.50
CA ALA A 218 21.58 -30.52 35.80
C ALA A 218 23.13 -30.49 35.75
N GLY A 219 23.70 -29.35 36.13
CA GLY A 219 25.13 -29.20 36.36
C GLY A 219 25.91 -28.63 35.18
N GLN A 220 25.81 -27.32 34.98
CA GLN A 220 26.89 -26.51 34.42
C GLN A 220 26.65 -25.04 34.79
N SER A 221 27.58 -24.48 35.58
CA SER A 221 27.62 -23.07 35.95
C SER A 221 27.87 -22.22 34.70
N ALA A 222 26.80 -21.82 34.02
CA ALA A 222 26.85 -20.93 32.87
C ALA A 222 26.72 -19.48 33.34
N SER A 223 27.70 -18.67 32.94
CA SER A 223 27.74 -17.22 33.07
C SER A 223 26.37 -16.57 32.82
N TYR A 224 25.79 -16.01 33.87
CA TYR A 224 24.52 -15.31 33.86
C TYR A 224 24.70 -13.95 33.17
N ASN A 225 24.19 -13.82 31.95
CA ASN A 225 24.14 -12.55 31.23
C ASN A 225 22.73 -11.95 31.39
N PRO A 226 22.53 -10.89 32.20
CA PRO A 226 21.22 -10.31 32.41
C PRO A 226 20.73 -9.64 31.12
N GLY A 227 19.66 -10.16 30.54
CA GLY A 227 18.97 -9.48 29.45
C GLY A 227 18.36 -8.15 29.93
N PRO A 228 18.12 -7.19 29.01
CA PRO A 228 17.47 -5.93 29.35
C PRO A 228 16.03 -6.15 29.84
N ASN A 229 15.52 -5.25 30.69
CA ASN A 229 14.14 -5.27 31.19
C ASN A 229 13.14 -5.43 30.03
N ALA A 230 12.15 -6.31 30.16
CA ALA A 230 11.28 -6.71 29.06
C ALA A 230 9.89 -7.20 29.52
N ILE A 231 8.92 -7.15 28.61
CA ILE A 231 7.59 -7.74 28.75
C ILE A 231 7.42 -8.90 27.77
N PHE A 232 6.75 -9.95 28.24
CA PHE A 232 6.37 -11.13 27.48
C PHE A 232 4.88 -11.40 27.65
N ILE A 233 4.16 -11.54 26.53
CA ILE A 233 2.75 -11.93 26.52
C ILE A 233 2.63 -13.13 25.60
N SER A 234 2.70 -14.32 26.18
CA SER A 234 2.81 -15.59 25.44
C SER A 234 1.62 -15.83 24.51
N GLN A 235 0.41 -15.52 24.99
CA GLN A 235 -0.85 -15.65 24.27
C GLN A 235 -0.87 -14.82 22.97
N LEU A 236 -0.21 -13.65 23.01
CA LEU A 236 -0.17 -12.72 21.88
C LEU A 236 1.13 -12.83 21.07
N ASN A 237 2.07 -13.70 21.47
CA ASN A 237 3.43 -13.77 20.92
C ASN A 237 4.16 -12.41 20.94
N VAL A 238 3.95 -11.63 22.00
CA VAL A 238 4.60 -10.32 22.18
C VAL A 238 5.84 -10.48 23.04
N ARG A 239 6.96 -9.93 22.55
CA ARG A 239 8.18 -9.69 23.32
C ARG A 239 8.68 -8.29 23.00
N ALA A 240 8.83 -7.45 24.01
CA ALA A 240 9.31 -6.08 23.83
C ALA A 240 10.15 -5.62 25.03
N PRO A 241 11.14 -4.72 24.81
CA PRO A 241 11.87 -4.12 25.92
C PRO A 241 10.96 -3.17 26.71
N LEU A 242 11.19 -3.11 28.02
CA LEU A 242 10.62 -2.08 28.89
C LEU A 242 11.51 -0.83 28.81
N VAL A 243 10.90 0.29 28.45
CA VAL A 243 11.59 1.57 28.23
C VAL A 243 11.10 2.57 29.25
N ASN A 244 12.03 3.28 29.89
CA ASN A 244 11.69 4.44 30.73
C ASN A 244 11.63 5.69 29.87
N SER A 245 10.62 6.54 30.05
CA SER A 245 10.62 7.86 29.44
C SER A 245 11.44 8.86 30.29
N ALA A 246 11.96 9.90 29.65
CA ALA A 246 12.70 10.96 30.35
C ALA A 246 11.83 11.78 31.31
N GLY A 247 10.51 11.81 31.06
CA GLY A 247 9.52 12.48 31.87
C GLY A 247 8.09 12.11 31.45
N PRO A 248 7.07 12.67 32.12
CA PRO A 248 5.66 12.37 31.88
C PRO A 248 5.07 13.17 30.71
N SER A 249 5.84 14.03 30.03
CA SER A 249 5.28 14.83 28.94
C SER A 249 4.92 13.94 27.73
N GLN A 250 3.86 14.33 27.01
CA GLN A 250 3.40 13.56 25.85
C GLN A 250 4.50 13.30 24.82
N ASN A 251 5.39 14.27 24.59
CA ASN A 251 6.47 14.14 23.63
C ASN A 251 7.53 13.11 24.08
N GLU A 252 7.88 13.11 25.36
CA GLU A 252 8.86 12.16 25.92
C GLU A 252 8.30 10.73 25.90
N ILE A 253 7.03 10.55 26.26
CA ILE A 253 6.33 9.26 26.18
C ILE A 253 6.30 8.76 24.73
N ASN A 254 5.92 9.64 23.78
CA ASN A 254 5.88 9.28 22.36
C ASN A 254 7.26 8.87 21.81
N MET A 255 8.34 9.51 22.26
CA MET A 255 9.71 9.13 21.87
C MET A 255 10.08 7.74 22.42
N ALA A 256 9.75 7.46 23.68
CA ALA A 256 10.02 6.18 24.32
C ALA A 256 9.20 5.03 23.71
N LEU A 257 7.95 5.28 23.30
CA LEU A 257 7.09 4.29 22.64
C LEU A 257 7.64 3.78 21.30
N ASN A 258 8.52 4.55 20.64
CA ASN A 258 9.19 4.09 19.42
C ASN A 258 10.26 3.02 19.70
N GLN A 259 10.67 2.86 20.96
CA GLN A 259 11.77 1.99 21.40
C GLN A 259 11.28 0.74 22.14
N GLY A 260 10.00 0.64 22.52
CA GLY A 260 9.46 -0.49 23.26
C GLY A 260 8.15 -0.18 23.98
N VAL A 261 7.85 -0.98 24.99
CA VAL A 261 6.73 -0.75 25.91
C VAL A 261 7.21 0.16 27.04
N VAL A 262 6.50 1.27 27.25
CA VAL A 262 6.93 2.30 28.19
C VAL A 262 6.40 2.00 29.58
N LEU A 263 7.29 1.97 30.56
CA LEU A 263 6.95 2.03 31.98
C LEU A 263 6.63 3.49 32.34
N TYR A 264 5.38 3.75 32.71
CA TYR A 264 4.88 5.11 32.84
C TYR A 264 5.49 5.80 34.08
N PRO A 265 6.00 7.04 33.96
CA PRO A 265 6.57 7.76 35.10
C PRO A 265 5.56 7.94 36.22
N GLY A 266 5.96 7.56 37.43
CA GLY A 266 5.11 7.64 38.63
C GLY A 266 4.27 6.38 38.90
N SER A 267 4.38 5.33 38.08
CA SER A 267 3.86 4.01 38.43
C SER A 267 4.76 3.28 39.43
N ALA A 268 4.24 2.21 40.04
CA ALA A 268 5.08 1.29 40.79
C ALA A 268 6.05 0.55 39.85
N LEU A 269 7.14 0.04 40.40
CA LEU A 269 8.04 -0.87 39.69
C LEU A 269 7.59 -2.33 39.86
N PRO A 270 7.91 -3.24 38.92
CA PRO A 270 7.59 -4.65 39.06
C PRO A 270 8.07 -5.23 40.40
N GLY A 271 7.16 -5.86 41.14
CA GLY A 271 7.40 -6.44 42.47
C GLY A 271 7.20 -5.50 43.66
N GLN A 272 6.91 -4.21 43.43
CA GLN A 272 6.58 -3.27 44.50
C GLN A 272 5.07 -3.25 44.78
N ALA A 273 4.68 -2.80 45.98
CA ALA A 273 3.31 -2.40 46.26
C ALA A 273 2.89 -1.26 45.31
N GLY A 274 1.71 -1.36 44.71
CA GLY A 274 1.22 -0.40 43.73
C GLY A 274 0.97 -0.98 42.34
N GLU A 275 0.45 -0.13 41.45
CA GLU A 275 0.16 -0.49 40.07
C GLU A 275 1.35 -0.18 39.16
N VAL A 276 1.88 -1.22 38.50
CA VAL A 276 2.81 -1.10 37.38
C VAL A 276 2.00 -0.71 36.15
N PHE A 277 2.27 0.48 35.60
CA PHE A 277 1.51 1.01 34.48
C PHE A 277 2.37 1.02 33.22
N LEU A 278 1.99 0.20 32.22
CA LEU A 278 2.72 0.05 30.97
C LEU A 278 1.89 0.53 29.79
N THR A 279 2.50 1.25 28.86
CA THR A 279 1.83 1.74 27.65
C THR A 279 2.59 1.34 26.38
N GLY A 280 1.85 0.98 25.33
CA GLY A 280 2.39 0.55 24.04
C GLY A 280 1.50 0.96 22.86
N HIS A 281 2.07 1.01 21.65
CA HIS A 281 1.31 1.34 20.45
C HIS A 281 0.39 0.19 20.00
N SER A 282 -0.88 0.50 19.72
CA SER A 282 -1.81 -0.39 19.00
C SER A 282 -1.66 -0.30 17.49
N SER A 283 -1.11 0.81 16.99
CA SER A 283 -0.79 1.02 15.58
C SER A 283 0.06 2.29 15.42
N VAL A 284 0.76 2.39 14.30
CA VAL A 284 1.45 3.59 13.85
C VAL A 284 1.03 3.91 12.43
N PHE A 285 1.13 5.20 12.05
CA PHE A 285 0.86 5.61 10.68
C PHE A 285 1.80 4.89 9.68
N PRO A 286 1.34 4.56 8.47
CA PRO A 286 2.11 3.80 7.48
C PRO A 286 3.51 4.36 7.14
N TRP A 287 3.69 5.68 7.29
CA TRP A 287 4.96 6.38 7.03
C TRP A 287 5.92 6.40 8.23
N ASN A 288 5.48 6.02 9.43
CA ASN A 288 6.29 6.00 10.64
C ASN A 288 6.46 4.56 11.14
N LYS A 289 7.26 3.76 10.41
CA LYS A 289 7.52 2.36 10.76
C LYS A 289 8.52 2.28 11.91
N THR A 290 8.02 1.96 13.10
CA THR A 290 8.84 1.61 14.25
C THR A 290 8.69 0.13 14.56
N GLU A 291 9.75 -0.49 15.09
CA GLU A 291 9.76 -1.91 15.45
C GLU A 291 8.65 -2.28 16.44
N TYR A 292 8.28 -1.34 17.32
CA TYR A 292 7.27 -1.52 18.37
C TYR A 292 5.95 -0.78 18.10
N GLY A 293 5.75 -0.26 16.88
CA GLY A 293 4.56 0.51 16.51
C GLY A 293 3.25 -0.28 16.50
N GLN A 294 3.31 -1.59 16.70
CA GLN A 294 2.17 -2.52 16.73
C GLN A 294 2.22 -3.47 17.94
N VAL A 295 3.04 -3.15 18.96
CA VAL A 295 3.34 -4.06 20.07
C VAL A 295 2.09 -4.49 20.86
N PHE A 296 1.09 -3.62 20.98
CA PHE A 296 -0.17 -3.87 21.68
C PHE A 296 -1.38 -3.85 20.74
N THR A 297 -1.18 -4.19 19.46
CA THR A 297 -2.29 -4.28 18.48
C THR A 297 -3.37 -5.25 18.94
N MET A 298 -2.97 -6.40 19.50
CA MET A 298 -3.86 -7.51 19.89
C MET A 298 -4.15 -7.52 21.40
N LEU A 299 -3.97 -6.40 22.10
CA LEU A 299 -4.09 -6.38 23.56
C LEU A 299 -5.52 -6.72 24.04
N ASP A 300 -6.53 -6.48 23.20
CA ASP A 300 -7.93 -6.80 23.44
C ASP A 300 -8.24 -8.30 23.42
N GLU A 301 -7.35 -9.13 22.90
CA GLU A 301 -7.50 -10.59 22.88
C GLU A 301 -7.13 -11.25 24.21
N LEU A 302 -6.55 -10.50 25.16
CA LEU A 302 -6.31 -11.03 26.50
C LEU A 302 -7.62 -11.25 27.25
N GLU A 303 -7.72 -12.42 27.88
CA GLU A 303 -8.83 -12.84 28.71
C GLU A 303 -8.40 -13.05 30.16
N ALA A 304 -9.37 -13.06 31.08
CA ALA A 304 -9.09 -13.34 32.48
C ALA A 304 -8.49 -14.76 32.62
N GLY A 305 -7.40 -14.88 33.37
CA GLY A 305 -6.63 -16.10 33.53
C GLY A 305 -5.34 -16.15 32.70
N ASP A 306 -5.21 -15.31 31.66
CA ASP A 306 -3.99 -15.21 30.87
C ASP A 306 -2.81 -14.68 31.69
N THR A 307 -1.59 -14.88 31.19
CA THR A 307 -0.37 -14.53 31.93
C THR A 307 0.48 -13.53 31.16
N VAL A 308 0.92 -12.49 31.85
CA VAL A 308 1.89 -11.51 31.38
C VAL A 308 3.10 -11.57 32.28
N SER A 309 4.29 -11.78 31.70
CA SER A 309 5.54 -11.85 32.45
C SER A 309 6.37 -10.60 32.21
N LEU A 310 6.84 -9.98 33.29
CA LEU A 310 7.78 -8.87 33.27
C LEU A 310 9.14 -9.35 33.77
N VAL A 311 10.19 -9.12 32.99
CA VAL A 311 11.58 -9.25 33.47
C VAL A 311 12.06 -7.86 33.83
N TYR A 312 12.37 -7.64 35.10
CA TYR A 312 12.84 -6.36 35.61
C TYR A 312 13.95 -6.57 36.64
N ASN A 313 15.08 -5.90 36.46
CA ASN A 313 16.27 -6.02 37.31
C ASN A 313 16.61 -7.49 37.61
N ASN A 314 16.70 -8.32 36.56
CA ASN A 314 17.13 -9.72 36.63
C ASN A 314 16.13 -10.68 37.32
N GLN A 315 14.94 -10.19 37.66
CA GLN A 315 13.88 -10.97 38.26
C GLN A 315 12.66 -11.01 37.34
N GLN A 316 12.01 -12.17 37.27
CA GLN A 316 10.75 -12.34 36.56
C GLN A 316 9.58 -12.17 37.54
N TYR A 317 8.58 -11.43 37.11
CA TYR A 317 7.32 -11.19 37.80
C TYR A 317 6.18 -11.61 36.89
N ASP A 318 5.37 -12.57 37.31
CA ASP A 318 4.25 -13.08 36.52
C ASP A 318 2.94 -12.47 37.04
N TYR A 319 2.15 -11.90 36.14
CA TYR A 319 0.85 -11.32 36.43
C TYR A 319 -0.23 -12.13 35.73
N GLN A 320 -1.30 -12.45 36.45
CA GLN A 320 -2.50 -13.04 35.87
C GLN A 320 -3.49 -11.94 35.50
N ILE A 321 -4.00 -11.98 34.26
CA ILE A 321 -5.02 -11.04 33.78
C ILE A 321 -6.34 -11.29 34.51
N ILE A 322 -6.96 -10.22 35.00
CA ILE A 322 -8.23 -10.28 35.73
C ILE A 322 -9.39 -9.63 34.95
N GLY A 323 -9.10 -8.75 34.00
CA GLY A 323 -10.12 -8.06 33.23
C GLY A 323 -9.58 -6.93 32.36
N LYS A 324 -10.49 -6.25 31.66
CA LYS A 324 -10.19 -5.13 30.76
C LYS A 324 -11.32 -4.11 30.73
N GLU A 325 -10.97 -2.86 30.47
CA GLU A 325 -11.91 -1.75 30.37
C GLU A 325 -11.57 -0.82 29.20
N ILE A 326 -12.59 -0.17 28.62
CA ILE A 326 -12.42 0.87 27.62
C ILE A 326 -12.77 2.23 28.22
N LEU A 327 -11.77 3.08 28.38
CA LEU A 327 -11.86 4.40 29.01
C LEU A 327 -11.68 5.54 28.00
N SER A 328 -12.18 6.73 28.33
CA SER A 328 -11.80 7.94 27.61
C SER A 328 -10.38 8.37 28.01
N PRO A 329 -9.59 9.07 27.15
CA PRO A 329 -8.18 9.39 27.44
C PRO A 329 -7.96 10.13 28.77
N ASN A 330 -8.91 10.98 29.18
CA ASN A 330 -8.82 11.77 30.42
C ASN A 330 -9.23 10.99 31.68
N GLN A 331 -9.76 9.78 31.53
CA GLN A 331 -10.23 8.94 32.64
C GLN A 331 -9.15 7.95 33.10
N VAL A 332 -8.14 7.69 32.28
CA VAL A 332 -7.05 6.78 32.65
C VAL A 332 -6.22 7.40 33.76
N LYS A 333 -6.10 6.67 34.87
CA LYS A 333 -5.31 7.04 36.05
C LYS A 333 -4.60 5.80 36.57
N ILE A 334 -3.42 6.01 37.15
CA ILE A 334 -2.71 4.97 37.88
C ILE A 334 -3.43 4.76 39.21
N SER A 335 -3.80 3.52 39.51
CA SER A 335 -4.50 3.15 40.73
C SER A 335 -3.60 3.29 41.95
N ALA A 336 -4.05 4.00 42.98
CA ALA A 336 -3.42 3.98 44.29
C ALA A 336 -3.86 2.71 45.03
N THR A 337 -2.97 1.73 45.10
CA THR A 337 -3.21 0.42 45.73
C THR A 337 -1.96 -0.01 46.49
N ASP A 338 -2.12 -0.72 47.59
CA ASP A 338 -1.00 -1.32 48.34
C ASP A 338 -0.69 -2.74 47.83
N GLU A 339 -1.55 -3.31 46.98
CA GLU A 339 -1.35 -4.59 46.32
C GLU A 339 -0.56 -4.43 45.01
N PRO A 340 0.38 -5.33 44.67
CA PRO A 340 1.07 -5.34 43.38
C PRO A 340 0.10 -5.64 42.23
N ARG A 341 -0.15 -4.65 41.37
CA ARG A 341 -1.04 -4.77 40.20
C ARG A 341 -0.32 -4.40 38.90
N LEU A 342 -0.88 -4.82 37.78
CA LEU A 342 -0.45 -4.49 36.43
C LEU A 342 -1.59 -3.83 35.66
N ALA A 343 -1.28 -2.75 34.95
CA ALA A 343 -2.15 -2.14 33.96
C ALA A 343 -1.40 -1.99 32.63
N LEU A 344 -1.94 -2.60 31.56
CA LEU A 344 -1.44 -2.46 30.19
C LEU A 344 -2.39 -1.56 29.40
N MET A 345 -1.90 -0.46 28.85
CA MET A 345 -2.71 0.51 28.11
C MET A 345 -2.31 0.60 26.63
N THR A 346 -3.32 0.71 25.77
CA THR A 346 -3.14 1.14 24.38
C THR A 346 -4.28 2.02 23.86
N CYS A 347 -4.12 2.60 22.66
CA CYS A 347 -5.17 3.38 21.99
C CYS A 347 -6.24 2.47 21.38
N TRP A 348 -7.50 2.88 21.50
CA TRP A 348 -8.66 2.11 21.03
C TRP A 348 -9.70 3.00 20.33
N PRO A 349 -10.40 2.49 19.28
CA PRO A 349 -10.10 1.29 18.50
C PRO A 349 -8.73 1.35 17.80
N ILE A 350 -8.22 0.21 17.36
CA ILE A 350 -6.96 0.09 16.61
C ILE A 350 -6.97 1.08 15.42
N GLY A 351 -5.87 1.78 15.18
CA GLY A 351 -5.77 2.80 14.13
C GLY A 351 -6.34 4.18 14.51
N THR A 352 -6.91 4.33 15.71
CA THR A 352 -7.44 5.60 16.23
C THR A 352 -6.83 5.92 17.60
N ALA A 353 -7.14 7.09 18.16
CA ALA A 353 -6.74 7.49 19.52
C ALA A 353 -7.93 7.98 20.37
N LEU A 354 -9.16 7.60 19.98
CA LEU A 354 -10.41 8.12 20.55
C LEU A 354 -10.61 7.69 22.02
N LYS A 355 -10.26 6.45 22.32
CA LYS A 355 -10.38 5.83 23.65
C LYS A 355 -9.07 5.13 24.03
N ARG A 356 -9.06 4.53 25.22
CA ARG A 356 -7.97 3.71 25.73
C ARG A 356 -8.53 2.35 26.12
N LEU A 357 -7.89 1.30 25.66
CA LEU A 357 -8.07 -0.04 26.21
C LEU A 357 -7.06 -0.20 27.35
N VAL A 358 -7.53 -0.60 28.53
CA VAL A 358 -6.70 -0.93 29.67
C VAL A 358 -6.98 -2.37 30.09
N VAL A 359 -5.94 -3.20 30.16
CA VAL A 359 -6.00 -4.58 30.64
C VAL A 359 -5.33 -4.65 32.00
N TYR A 360 -6.01 -5.26 32.97
CA TYR A 360 -5.57 -5.34 34.36
C TYR A 360 -5.11 -6.74 34.71
N GLY A 361 -4.08 -6.83 35.56
CA GLY A 361 -3.61 -8.09 36.13
C GLY A 361 -3.11 -7.95 37.57
N GLU A 362 -3.01 -9.09 38.24
CA GLU A 362 -2.55 -9.21 39.62
C GLU A 362 -1.31 -10.09 39.68
N LEU A 363 -0.35 -9.75 40.55
CA LEU A 363 0.90 -10.49 40.70
C LEU A 363 0.63 -11.88 41.28
N ILE A 364 1.16 -12.92 40.63
CA ILE A 364 1.06 -14.32 41.09
C ILE A 364 2.42 -14.91 41.48
N ARG A 365 3.53 -14.35 40.99
CA ARG A 365 4.88 -14.85 41.28
C ARG A 365 5.95 -13.79 41.13
#